data_AF-A0A7Y5T7V3-F1
#
_entry.id   AF-A0A7Y5T7V3-F1
#
_cell.length_a   1.000
_cell.length_b   1.000
_cell.length_c   1.000
_cell.angle_alpha   90.00
_cell.angle_beta   90.00
_cell.angle_gamma   90.00
#
_symmetry.space_group_name_H-M   'P 1'
#
loop_
_entity.id
_entity.type
_entity.pdbx_description
1 polymer ?
#
loop_
_entity_poly.entity_id
_entity_poly.type
_entity_poly.pdbx_seq_one_letter_code
_entity_poly.pdbx_strand_id
1 'polypeptide(L)'
;MQPPPPRADSRPRLVPSQSWRPPPGGLPKLQRGLLLTGLFAAVVLGFARAPYLALGLVCLAALAVRTVSWTTESARERQHLRGRRRWFDPVLTVGSSPWYLVVATAGTLLLLLWAAGVAFVVGLAYLLFRLPLVPGLLLMGSALAVSVWWGPGSRRLRVPTRRLVIATTSRAWLGWVGVAVVLVMAALCGYALLTSGVTWEPKPGAPWRSGTVLGDVVGWL
;
A
#
# COMPACT_ATOMS: atom_id res chain seq x y z
N MET A 1 -65.97 2.68 -22.67
CA MET A 1 -65.33 3.16 -21.43
C MET A 1 -64.00 2.44 -21.29
N GLN A 2 -62.90 3.18 -21.45
CA GLN A 2 -61.55 2.61 -21.45
C GLN A 2 -61.03 2.65 -20.01
N PRO A 3 -60.53 1.52 -19.45
CA PRO A 3 -60.06 1.51 -18.06
C PRO A 3 -58.84 2.43 -17.91
N PRO A 4 -58.71 3.15 -16.78
CA PRO A 4 -57.59 4.04 -16.55
C PRO A 4 -56.26 3.28 -16.56
N PRO A 5 -55.16 3.87 -17.07
CA PRO A 5 -53.86 3.23 -17.08
C PRO A 5 -53.41 2.92 -15.64
N PRO A 6 -52.75 1.76 -15.42
CA PRO A 6 -52.26 1.38 -14.10
C PRO A 6 -51.28 2.44 -13.58
N ARG A 7 -51.55 2.97 -12.38
CA ARG A 7 -50.66 3.92 -11.70
C ARG A 7 -49.30 3.27 -11.53
N ALA A 8 -48.25 3.93 -12.02
CA ALA A 8 -46.88 3.53 -11.78
C ALA A 8 -46.65 3.51 -10.26
N ASP A 9 -46.37 2.32 -9.71
CA ASP A 9 -46.06 2.13 -8.30
C ASP A 9 -44.87 3.03 -7.92
N SER A 10 -45.16 4.11 -7.20
CA SER A 10 -44.19 5.08 -6.69
C SER A 10 -43.54 4.62 -5.38
N ARG A 11 -43.69 3.34 -5.02
CA ARG A 11 -43.05 2.77 -3.84
C ARG A 11 -41.52 2.86 -4.03
N PRO A 12 -40.79 3.53 -3.13
CA PRO A 12 -39.34 3.55 -3.19
C PRO A 12 -38.87 2.09 -3.21
N ARG A 13 -38.21 1.72 -4.31
CA ARG A 13 -37.69 0.36 -4.53
C ARG A 13 -36.68 0.12 -3.41
N LEU A 14 -37.08 -0.61 -2.37
CA LEU A 14 -36.21 -0.97 -1.26
C LEU A 14 -35.04 -1.74 -1.86
N VAL A 15 -33.88 -1.09 -1.95
CA VAL A 15 -32.63 -1.77 -2.29
C VAL A 15 -32.49 -2.88 -1.25
N PRO A 16 -32.35 -4.15 -1.64
CA PRO A 16 -32.28 -5.23 -0.68
C PRO A 16 -31.21 -4.86 0.36
N SER A 17 -31.64 -4.72 1.62
CA SER A 17 -30.74 -4.45 2.72
C SER A 17 -29.66 -5.53 2.64
N GLN A 18 -28.39 -5.11 2.64
CA GLN A 18 -27.28 -6.05 2.61
C GLN A 18 -27.52 -7.07 3.73
N SER A 19 -27.90 -8.29 3.35
CA SER A 19 -28.14 -9.38 4.27
C SER A 19 -26.93 -9.48 5.18
N TRP A 20 -27.12 -9.30 6.49
CA TRP A 20 -26.06 -9.44 7.48
C TRP A 20 -25.35 -10.77 7.24
N ARG A 21 -24.11 -10.72 6.75
CA ARG A 21 -23.27 -11.91 6.63
C ARG A 21 -22.49 -12.04 7.92
N PRO A 22 -22.56 -13.19 8.62
CA PRO A 22 -21.74 -13.40 9.80
C PRO A 22 -20.26 -13.18 9.44
N PRO A 23 -19.47 -12.53 10.31
CA PRO A 23 -18.06 -12.34 10.06
C PRO A 23 -17.41 -13.71 9.82
N PRO A 24 -16.57 -13.85 8.77
CA PRO A 24 -16.01 -15.15 8.43
C PRO A 24 -15.22 -15.72 9.61
N GLY A 25 -15.54 -16.95 10.01
CA GLY A 25 -14.94 -17.62 11.16
C GLY A 25 -13.60 -18.29 10.83
N GLY A 26 -12.64 -18.22 11.77
CA GLY A 26 -11.40 -19.02 11.79
C GLY A 26 -10.43 -18.77 10.63
N LEU A 27 -10.48 -19.64 9.61
CA LEU A 27 -9.50 -19.71 8.53
C LEU A 27 -9.29 -18.37 7.78
N PRO A 28 -10.35 -17.67 7.33
CA PRO A 28 -10.20 -16.38 6.65
C PRO A 28 -9.56 -15.32 7.52
N LYS A 29 -9.73 -15.36 8.86
CA LYS A 29 -9.07 -14.39 9.75
C LYS A 29 -7.57 -14.67 9.85
N LEU A 30 -7.19 -15.95 9.96
CA LEU A 30 -5.79 -16.37 9.98
C LEU A 30 -5.08 -16.02 8.68
N GLN A 31 -5.68 -16.34 7.52
CA GLN A 31 -5.13 -15.99 6.20
C GLN A 31 -4.92 -14.48 6.05
N ARG A 32 -5.87 -13.66 6.53
CA ARG A 32 -5.73 -12.19 6.53
C ARG A 32 -4.60 -11.72 7.42
N GLY A 33 -4.48 -12.29 8.61
CA GLY A 33 -3.38 -12.01 9.53
C GLY A 33 -2.04 -12.31 8.87
N LEU A 34 -1.87 -13.53 8.35
CA LEU A 34 -0.66 -13.98 7.68
C LEU A 34 -0.30 -13.17 6.44
N LEU A 35 -1.28 -12.77 5.64
CA LEU A 35 -1.05 -11.88 4.49
C LEU A 35 -0.51 -10.52 4.92
N LEU A 36 -1.09 -9.93 5.98
CA LEU A 36 -0.68 -8.62 6.46
C LEU A 36 0.67 -8.66 7.17
N THR A 37 0.90 -9.65 8.03
CA THR A 37 2.19 -9.82 8.73
C THR A 37 3.29 -10.22 7.76
N GLY A 38 2.98 -11.08 6.79
CA GLY A 38 3.91 -11.43 5.72
C GLY A 38 4.26 -10.23 4.85
N LEU A 39 3.28 -9.40 4.49
CA LEU A 39 3.53 -8.21 3.67
C LEU A 39 4.40 -7.21 4.43
N PHE A 40 4.11 -7.02 5.72
CA PHE A 40 4.93 -6.22 6.61
C PHE A 40 6.37 -6.76 6.67
N ALA A 41 6.54 -8.07 6.93
CA ALA A 41 7.86 -8.70 6.97
C ALA A 41 8.61 -8.55 5.65
N ALA A 42 7.94 -8.72 4.51
CA ALA A 42 8.55 -8.57 3.20
C ALA A 42 9.01 -7.12 2.94
N VAL A 43 8.25 -6.11 3.37
CA VAL A 43 8.68 -4.70 3.27
C VAL A 43 9.88 -4.43 4.16
N VAL A 44 9.87 -4.91 5.41
CA VAL A 44 10.96 -4.71 6.37
C VAL A 44 12.25 -5.39 5.90
N LEU A 45 12.17 -6.67 5.54
CA LEU A 45 13.33 -7.44 5.07
C LEU A 45 13.80 -6.95 3.70
N GLY A 46 12.87 -6.58 2.81
CA GLY A 46 13.21 -5.98 1.52
C GLY A 46 13.94 -4.65 1.69
N PHE A 47 13.49 -3.80 2.63
CA PHE A 47 14.16 -2.54 2.94
C PHE A 47 15.54 -2.75 3.55
N ALA A 48 15.68 -3.70 4.48
CA ALA A 48 16.99 -4.02 5.05
C ALA A 48 17.96 -4.59 4.01
N ARG A 49 17.45 -5.37 3.04
CA ARG A 49 18.26 -5.94 1.95
C ARG A 49 18.66 -4.89 0.91
N ALA A 50 17.71 -4.11 0.40
CA ALA A 50 17.92 -3.17 -0.69
C ALA A 50 17.11 -1.87 -0.43
N PRO A 51 17.64 -0.93 0.39
CA PRO A 51 16.88 0.22 0.87
C PRO A 51 16.31 1.09 -0.27
N TYR A 52 17.10 1.36 -1.31
CA TYR A 52 16.68 2.19 -2.43
C TYR A 52 15.58 1.53 -3.27
N LEU A 53 15.73 0.25 -3.59
CA LEU A 53 14.73 -0.50 -4.34
C LEU A 53 13.44 -0.65 -3.55
N ALA A 54 13.53 -0.95 -2.24
CA ALA A 54 12.37 -1.03 -1.37
C ALA A 54 11.63 0.31 -1.27
N LEU A 55 12.34 1.43 -1.13
CA LEU A 55 11.76 2.76 -1.17
C LEU A 55 11.06 3.02 -2.51
N GLY A 56 11.73 2.74 -3.62
CA GLY A 56 11.16 2.87 -4.96
C GLY A 56 9.87 2.05 -5.11
N LEU A 57 9.88 0.79 -4.68
CA LEU A 57 8.72 -0.10 -4.72
C LEU A 57 7.57 0.40 -3.83
N VAL A 58 7.86 0.87 -2.62
CA VAL A 58 6.83 1.44 -1.72
C VAL A 58 6.23 2.71 -2.33
N CYS A 59 7.06 3.59 -2.92
CA CYS A 59 6.61 4.77 -3.64
C CYS A 59 5.69 4.39 -4.81
N LEU A 60 6.12 3.45 -5.66
CA LEU A 60 5.34 2.96 -6.79
C LEU A 60 4.02 2.31 -6.35
N ALA A 61 4.06 1.49 -5.30
CA ALA A 61 2.86 0.86 -4.74
C ALA A 61 1.89 1.91 -4.18
N ALA A 62 2.38 2.91 -3.44
CA ALA A 62 1.57 4.00 -2.92
C ALA A 62 0.93 4.83 -4.05
N LEU A 63 1.70 5.12 -5.11
CA LEU A 63 1.20 5.80 -6.31
C LEU A 63 0.12 4.97 -7.01
N ALA A 64 0.36 3.67 -7.25
CA ALA A 64 -0.58 2.78 -7.92
C ALA A 64 -1.90 2.61 -7.13
N VAL A 65 -1.82 2.43 -5.82
CA VAL A 65 -3.03 2.31 -4.99
C VAL A 65 -3.84 3.62 -5.03
N ARG A 66 -3.17 4.76 -5.14
CA ARG A 66 -3.82 6.05 -5.20
C ARG A 66 -4.46 6.32 -6.56
N THR A 67 -3.81 5.96 -7.67
CA THR A 67 -4.43 6.06 -9.01
C THR A 67 -5.68 5.17 -9.11
N VAL A 68 -5.64 3.96 -8.56
CA VAL A 68 -6.81 3.07 -8.47
C VAL A 68 -7.92 3.67 -7.59
N SER A 69 -7.57 4.33 -6.50
CA SER A 69 -8.56 4.97 -5.63
C SER A 69 -9.30 6.11 -6.34
N TRP A 70 -8.59 6.97 -7.08
CA TRP A 70 -9.21 8.09 -7.81
C TRP A 70 -10.07 7.65 -8.99
N THR A 71 -9.61 6.65 -9.76
CA THR A 71 -10.40 6.08 -10.86
C THR A 71 -11.70 5.44 -10.36
N THR A 72 -11.65 4.76 -9.20
CA THR A 72 -12.85 4.14 -8.63
C THR A 72 -13.80 5.14 -7.98
N GLU A 73 -13.29 6.23 -7.38
CA GLU A 73 -14.10 7.28 -6.75
C GLU A 73 -14.80 8.15 -7.81
N SER A 74 -14.09 8.57 -8.85
CA SER A 74 -14.67 9.31 -9.99
C SER A 74 -15.73 8.50 -10.75
N ALA A 75 -15.51 7.19 -10.95
CA ALA A 75 -16.50 6.31 -11.55
C ALA A 75 -17.76 6.17 -10.67
N ARG A 76 -17.59 6.10 -9.34
CA ARG A 76 -18.72 6.01 -8.40
C ARG A 76 -19.53 7.30 -8.34
N GLU A 77 -18.88 8.45 -8.35
CA GLU A 77 -19.57 9.75 -8.33
C GLU A 77 -20.45 9.94 -9.57
N ARG A 78 -19.92 9.59 -10.75
CA ARG A 78 -20.70 9.62 -12.00
C ARG A 78 -21.87 8.64 -11.99
N GLN A 79 -21.67 7.45 -11.40
CA GLN A 79 -22.76 6.48 -11.19
C GLN A 79 -23.82 6.98 -10.20
N HIS A 80 -23.41 7.71 -9.15
CA HIS A 80 -24.33 8.22 -8.12
C HIS A 80 -25.20 9.35 -8.67
N LEU A 81 -24.62 10.24 -9.47
CA LEU A 81 -25.35 11.35 -10.10
C LEU A 81 -26.27 10.90 -11.25
N ARG A 82 -25.99 9.78 -11.92
CA ARG A 82 -26.72 9.36 -13.15
C ARG A 82 -27.48 8.03 -13.02
N GLY A 83 -27.34 7.30 -11.92
CA GLY A 83 -28.06 6.05 -11.62
C GLY A 83 -27.71 4.83 -12.49
N ARG A 84 -26.96 4.97 -13.60
CA ARG A 84 -26.60 3.83 -14.50
C ARG A 84 -25.21 4.00 -15.11
N ARG A 85 -24.42 2.91 -15.20
CA ARG A 85 -23.13 2.91 -15.92
C ARG A 85 -23.37 3.06 -17.42
N ARG A 86 -22.68 3.99 -18.07
CA ARG A 86 -22.64 4.08 -19.54
C ARG A 86 -21.32 3.53 -20.07
N TRP A 87 -21.38 2.97 -21.29
CA TRP A 87 -20.24 2.35 -21.96
C TRP A 87 -19.08 3.34 -22.26
N PHE A 88 -19.38 4.64 -22.33
CA PHE A 88 -18.40 5.71 -22.61
C PHE A 88 -17.79 6.37 -21.36
N ASP A 89 -18.26 6.02 -20.15
CA ASP A 89 -17.66 6.51 -18.90
C ASP A 89 -16.15 6.20 -18.76
N PRO A 90 -15.62 5.02 -19.17
CA PRO A 90 -14.20 4.71 -19.07
C PRO A 90 -13.33 5.67 -19.90
N VAL A 91 -13.79 6.04 -21.10
CA VAL A 91 -13.07 6.92 -22.03
C VAL A 91 -12.97 8.34 -21.48
N LEU A 92 -14.07 8.85 -20.88
CA LEU A 92 -14.08 10.17 -20.25
C LEU A 92 -13.23 10.22 -18.98
N THR A 93 -13.11 9.11 -18.23
CA THR A 93 -12.18 9.03 -17.09
C THR A 93 -10.71 9.12 -17.53
N VAL A 94 -10.35 8.53 -18.66
CA VAL A 94 -8.98 8.61 -19.22
C VAL A 94 -8.62 10.04 -19.63
N GLY A 95 -9.57 10.79 -20.24
CA GLY A 95 -9.35 12.19 -20.63
C GLY A 95 -9.17 13.17 -19.46
N SER A 96 -9.89 12.98 -18.35
CA SER A 96 -9.74 13.80 -17.13
C SER A 96 -8.62 13.33 -16.18
N SER A 97 -7.95 12.22 -16.51
CA SER A 97 -6.96 11.56 -15.65
C SER A 97 -5.73 12.40 -15.25
N PRO A 98 -5.18 13.32 -16.07
CA PRO A 98 -3.90 13.95 -15.73
C PRO A 98 -3.98 14.94 -14.57
N TRP A 99 -5.08 15.66 -14.40
CA TRP A 99 -5.24 16.63 -13.30
C TRP A 99 -5.42 15.94 -11.93
N TYR A 100 -6.16 14.82 -11.91
CA TYR A 100 -6.31 13.99 -10.72
C TYR A 100 -5.02 13.28 -10.31
N LEU A 101 -4.13 13.02 -11.27
CA LEU A 101 -2.77 12.54 -11.01
C LEU A 101 -1.96 13.56 -10.19
N VAL A 102 -2.08 14.86 -10.48
CA VAL A 102 -1.34 15.93 -9.78
C VAL A 102 -1.82 16.13 -8.34
N VAL A 103 -3.13 16.12 -8.10
CA VAL A 103 -3.68 16.22 -6.73
C VAL A 103 -3.44 14.93 -5.93
N ALA A 104 -3.42 13.78 -6.64
CA ALA A 104 -3.03 12.52 -6.04
C ALA A 104 -1.55 12.52 -5.62
N THR A 105 -0.64 13.00 -6.48
CA THR A 105 0.79 13.01 -6.20
C THR A 105 1.13 13.83 -4.97
N ALA A 106 0.52 15.01 -4.78
CA ALA A 106 0.77 15.86 -3.61
C ALA A 106 0.54 15.15 -2.26
N GLY A 107 -0.57 14.43 -2.12
CA GLY A 107 -0.85 13.72 -0.87
C GLY A 107 -0.05 12.42 -0.69
N THR A 108 0.41 11.78 -1.77
CA THR A 108 1.41 10.70 -1.67
C THR A 108 2.77 11.22 -1.28
N LEU A 109 3.19 12.38 -1.83
CA LEU A 109 4.45 13.01 -1.46
C LEU A 109 4.47 13.36 0.02
N LEU A 110 3.37 13.89 0.57
CA LEU A 110 3.28 14.17 2.00
C LEU A 110 3.38 12.90 2.85
N LEU A 111 2.68 11.81 2.47
CA LEU A 111 2.78 10.52 3.17
C LEU A 111 4.18 9.92 3.10
N LEU A 112 4.82 10.00 1.93
CA LEU A 112 6.17 9.49 1.71
C LEU A 112 7.20 10.33 2.48
N LEU A 113 7.06 11.65 2.47
CA LEU A 113 7.92 12.56 3.22
C LEU A 113 7.78 12.32 4.72
N TRP A 114 6.54 12.10 5.20
CA TRP A 114 6.29 11.72 6.60
C TRP A 114 6.96 10.40 6.96
N ALA A 115 6.73 9.34 6.17
CA ALA A 115 7.31 8.04 6.43
C ALA A 115 8.84 8.04 6.33
N ALA A 116 9.40 8.77 5.35
CA ALA A 116 10.83 8.95 5.19
C ALA A 116 11.42 9.74 6.37
N GLY A 117 10.74 10.79 6.85
CA GLY A 117 11.15 11.55 8.03
C GLY A 117 11.21 10.69 9.29
N VAL A 118 10.18 9.88 9.54
CA VAL A 118 10.18 8.96 10.70
C VAL A 118 11.30 7.92 10.59
N ALA A 119 11.46 7.30 9.42
CA ALA A 119 12.54 6.34 9.19
C ALA A 119 13.93 7.00 9.34
N PHE A 120 14.08 8.24 8.87
CA PHE A 120 15.31 9.02 9.00
C PHE A 120 15.66 9.29 10.46
N VAL A 121 14.70 9.70 11.29
CA VAL A 121 14.91 9.92 12.74
C VAL A 121 15.36 8.64 13.44
N VAL A 122 14.75 7.49 13.11
CA VAL A 122 15.16 6.18 13.65
C VAL A 122 16.58 5.83 13.22
N GLY A 123 16.92 6.05 11.95
CA GLY A 123 18.27 5.84 11.43
C GLY A 123 19.32 6.75 12.08
N LEU A 124 18.95 8.02 12.31
CA LEU A 124 19.81 8.99 12.98
C LEU A 124 20.09 8.59 14.43
N ALA A 125 19.06 8.15 15.17
CA ALA A 125 19.25 7.59 16.51
C ALA A 125 20.22 6.39 16.49
N TYR A 126 20.08 5.49 15.52
CA TYR A 126 20.98 4.35 15.36
C TYR A 126 22.43 4.76 15.09
N LEU A 127 22.63 5.79 14.26
CA LEU A 127 23.94 6.36 13.98
C LEU A 127 24.57 6.97 15.24
N LEU A 128 23.79 7.74 16.00
CA LEU A 128 24.22 8.37 17.26
C LEU A 128 24.71 7.36 18.30
N PHE A 129 24.04 6.22 18.43
CA PHE A 129 24.40 5.16 19.39
C PHE A 129 25.39 4.12 18.82
N ARG A 130 25.90 4.31 17.59
CA ARG A 130 26.85 3.39 16.92
C ARG A 130 26.38 1.92 16.91
N LEU A 131 25.08 1.72 16.76
CA LEU A 131 24.46 0.39 16.73
C LEU A 131 24.79 -0.35 15.41
N PRO A 132 24.68 -1.69 15.40
CA PRO A 132 24.90 -2.47 14.18
C PRO A 132 23.93 -2.08 13.05
N LEU A 133 24.46 -2.10 11.82
CA LEU A 133 23.77 -1.62 10.63
C LEU A 133 22.47 -2.38 10.33
N VAL A 134 22.50 -3.71 10.35
CA VAL A 134 21.37 -4.55 9.92
C VAL A 134 20.15 -4.36 10.84
N PRO A 135 20.28 -4.43 12.19
CA PRO A 135 19.17 -4.10 13.08
C PRO A 135 18.63 -2.68 12.90
N GLY A 136 19.50 -1.71 12.62
CA GLY A 136 19.09 -0.33 12.31
C GLY A 136 18.22 -0.25 11.07
N LEU A 137 18.63 -0.91 9.98
CA LEU A 137 17.84 -0.94 8.74
C LEU A 137 16.50 -1.68 8.91
N LEU A 138 16.47 -2.76 9.70
CA LEU A 138 15.21 -3.45 10.03
C LEU A 138 14.25 -2.52 10.78
N LEU A 139 14.75 -1.73 11.73
CA LEU A 139 13.91 -0.77 12.46
C LEU A 139 13.51 0.44 11.62
N MET A 140 14.39 0.94 10.76
CA MET A 140 14.01 1.98 9.79
C MET A 140 12.92 1.46 8.84
N GLY A 141 13.07 0.25 8.33
CA GLY A 141 12.07 -0.40 7.46
C GLY A 141 10.75 -0.66 8.18
N SER A 142 10.79 -1.05 9.46
CA SER A 142 9.59 -1.25 10.27
C SER A 142 8.89 0.08 10.56
N ALA A 143 9.64 1.11 10.94
CA ALA A 143 9.12 2.45 11.16
C ALA A 143 8.51 3.04 9.87
N LEU A 144 9.13 2.81 8.72
CA LEU A 144 8.60 3.18 7.41
C LEU A 144 7.28 2.44 7.12
N ALA A 145 7.24 1.12 7.28
CA ALA A 145 6.04 0.32 7.03
C ALA A 145 4.87 0.73 7.94
N VAL A 146 5.15 0.93 9.25
CA VAL A 146 4.22 1.45 10.26
C VAL A 146 3.73 2.84 9.87
N SER A 147 4.64 3.74 9.51
CA SER A 147 4.31 5.12 9.14
C SER A 147 3.50 5.21 7.86
N VAL A 148 3.78 4.40 6.85
CA VAL A 148 2.97 4.31 5.63
C VAL A 148 1.58 3.75 5.98
N TRP A 149 1.53 2.74 6.85
CA TRP A 149 0.27 2.12 7.23
C TRP A 149 -0.62 3.03 8.06
N TRP A 150 -0.10 3.79 9.02
CA TRP A 150 -0.85 4.67 9.93
C TRP A 150 -0.80 6.17 9.58
N GLY A 151 0.00 6.57 8.61
CA GLY A 151 0.27 7.97 8.29
C GLY A 151 -0.89 8.73 7.63
N PRO A 152 -0.65 10.01 7.28
CA PRO A 152 -1.66 10.91 6.74
C PRO A 152 -2.21 10.40 5.40
N GLY A 153 -3.53 10.18 5.32
CA GLY A 153 -4.17 9.65 4.11
C GLY A 153 -4.10 8.13 3.94
N SER A 154 -3.60 7.39 4.95
CA SER A 154 -3.52 5.92 4.96
C SER A 154 -4.86 5.21 4.75
N ARG A 155 -6.01 5.87 5.02
CA ARG A 155 -7.34 5.33 4.72
C ARG A 155 -7.47 4.91 3.24
N ARG A 156 -6.86 5.68 2.33
CA ARG A 156 -6.87 5.39 0.89
C ARG A 156 -5.98 4.21 0.51
N LEU A 157 -5.02 3.81 1.36
CA LEU A 157 -4.24 2.59 1.20
C LEU A 157 -4.96 1.38 1.83
N ARG A 158 -5.47 1.55 3.05
CA ARG A 158 -6.11 0.47 3.82
C ARG A 158 -7.38 -0.07 3.17
N VAL A 159 -8.20 0.79 2.57
CA VAL A 159 -9.46 0.38 1.93
C VAL A 159 -9.25 -0.56 0.73
N PRO A 160 -8.45 -0.22 -0.30
CA PRO A 160 -8.17 -1.11 -1.40
C PRO A 160 -7.38 -2.36 -0.97
N THR A 161 -6.40 -2.23 -0.06
CA THR A 161 -5.70 -3.40 0.49
C THR A 161 -6.67 -4.34 1.19
N ARG A 162 -7.58 -3.82 2.03
CA ARG A 162 -8.63 -4.63 2.67
C ARG A 162 -9.53 -5.31 1.65
N ARG A 163 -9.92 -4.62 0.57
CA ARG A 163 -10.73 -5.22 -0.51
C ARG A 163 -9.98 -6.33 -1.22
N LEU A 164 -8.71 -6.11 -1.56
CA LEU A 164 -7.85 -7.11 -2.19
C LEU A 164 -7.70 -8.33 -1.29
N VAL A 165 -7.32 -8.12 -0.03
CA VAL A 165 -7.19 -9.18 0.97
C VAL A 165 -8.51 -9.95 1.14
N ILE A 166 -9.66 -9.27 1.21
CA ILE A 166 -10.97 -9.94 1.28
C ILE A 166 -11.26 -10.73 0.00
N ALA A 167 -10.94 -10.18 -1.18
CA ALA A 167 -11.14 -10.85 -2.46
C ALA A 167 -10.25 -12.09 -2.59
N THR A 168 -8.97 -12.01 -2.24
CA THR A 168 -8.04 -13.14 -2.24
C THR A 168 -8.46 -14.20 -1.23
N THR A 169 -8.93 -13.78 -0.06
CA THR A 169 -9.41 -14.68 1.00
C THR A 169 -10.83 -15.21 0.75
N SER A 170 -11.53 -14.74 -0.29
CA SER A 170 -12.89 -15.21 -0.59
C SER A 170 -12.92 -16.67 -1.06
N ARG A 171 -11.81 -17.15 -1.61
CA ARG A 171 -11.57 -18.56 -1.98
C ARG A 171 -10.39 -19.06 -1.15
N ALA A 172 -10.61 -20.12 -0.37
CA ALA A 172 -9.61 -20.61 0.58
C ALA A 172 -8.25 -20.92 -0.07
N TRP A 173 -8.25 -21.48 -1.29
CA TRP A 173 -7.03 -21.80 -2.02
C TRP A 173 -6.27 -20.54 -2.51
N LEU A 174 -6.97 -19.51 -3.03
CA LEU A 174 -6.32 -18.23 -3.39
C LEU A 174 -5.68 -17.58 -2.17
N GLY A 175 -6.36 -17.63 -1.02
CA GLY A 175 -5.86 -17.08 0.24
C GLY A 175 -4.51 -17.71 0.61
N TRP A 176 -4.41 -19.03 0.56
CA TRP A 176 -3.16 -19.74 0.85
C TRP A 176 -2.06 -19.51 -0.18
N VAL A 177 -2.39 -19.45 -1.47
CA VAL A 177 -1.41 -19.08 -2.51
C VAL A 177 -0.86 -17.68 -2.24
N GLY A 178 -1.72 -16.72 -1.90
CA GLY A 178 -1.29 -15.37 -1.54
C GLY A 178 -0.37 -15.36 -0.31
N VAL A 179 -0.72 -16.11 0.74
CA VAL A 179 0.12 -16.26 1.94
C VAL A 179 1.47 -16.86 1.57
N ALA A 180 1.48 -17.95 0.80
CA ALA A 180 2.70 -18.61 0.37
C ALA A 180 3.61 -17.66 -0.42
N VAL A 181 3.07 -16.93 -1.41
CA VAL A 181 3.84 -15.96 -2.21
C VAL A 181 4.48 -14.90 -1.32
N VAL A 182 3.71 -14.30 -0.40
CA VAL A 182 4.21 -13.23 0.46
C VAL A 182 5.25 -13.74 1.46
N LEU A 183 5.03 -14.93 2.04
CA LEU A 183 5.99 -15.56 2.95
C LEU A 183 7.27 -15.98 2.23
N VAL A 184 7.17 -16.56 1.03
CA VAL A 184 8.33 -16.90 0.20
C VAL A 184 9.12 -15.65 -0.13
N MET A 185 8.46 -14.56 -0.53
CA MET A 185 9.12 -13.28 -0.79
C MET A 185 9.85 -12.75 0.45
N ALA A 186 9.21 -12.77 1.63
CA ALA A 186 9.86 -12.38 2.88
C ALA A 186 11.06 -13.29 3.21
N ALA A 187 10.91 -14.60 3.07
CA ALA A 187 11.96 -15.58 3.31
C ALA A 187 13.15 -15.40 2.36
N LEU A 188 12.90 -15.15 1.07
CA LEU A 188 13.94 -14.87 0.08
C LEU A 188 14.70 -13.58 0.41
N CYS A 189 13.99 -12.51 0.79
CA CYS A 189 14.64 -11.27 1.24
C CYS A 189 15.50 -11.49 2.49
N GLY A 190 14.98 -12.22 3.49
CA GLY A 190 15.72 -12.55 4.70
C GLY A 190 16.94 -13.43 4.42
N TYR A 191 16.79 -14.46 3.59
CA TYR A 191 17.88 -15.34 3.17
C TYR A 191 18.96 -14.58 2.41
N ALA A 192 18.57 -13.73 1.45
CA ALA A 192 19.50 -12.88 0.71
C ALA A 192 20.23 -11.90 1.62
N LEU A 193 19.56 -11.36 2.64
CA LEU A 193 20.18 -10.48 3.64
C LEU A 193 21.22 -11.22 4.49
N LEU A 194 20.94 -12.47 4.87
CA LEU A 194 21.85 -13.29 5.66
C LEU A 194 23.07 -13.80 4.86
N THR A 195 22.89 -14.10 3.58
CA THR A 195 23.94 -14.68 2.73
C THR A 195 24.78 -13.65 1.99
N SER A 196 24.14 -12.59 1.50
CA SER A 196 24.76 -11.58 0.62
C SER A 196 24.84 -10.19 1.27
N GLY A 197 24.31 -10.02 2.48
CA GLY A 197 24.30 -8.73 3.19
C GLY A 197 23.38 -7.68 2.55
N VAL A 198 23.68 -6.41 2.83
CA VAL A 198 22.92 -5.25 2.33
C VAL A 198 23.46 -4.81 0.96
N THR A 199 22.57 -4.63 -0.02
CA THR A 199 22.92 -4.02 -1.31
C THR A 199 22.43 -2.58 -1.38
N TRP A 200 23.22 -1.74 -2.02
CA TRP A 200 22.95 -0.32 -2.20
C TRP A 200 22.63 0.04 -3.66
N GLU A 201 22.38 -0.95 -4.51
CA GLU A 201 21.99 -0.72 -5.90
C GLU A 201 20.78 0.23 -6.01
N PRO A 202 20.78 1.16 -6.99
CA PRO A 202 21.77 1.33 -8.09
C PRO A 202 23.03 2.12 -7.69
N LYS A 203 23.20 2.51 -6.43
CA LYS A 203 24.40 3.23 -5.98
C LYS A 203 25.53 2.23 -5.66
N PRO A 204 26.79 2.60 -5.95
CA PRO A 204 27.96 1.73 -5.73
C PRO A 204 28.33 1.48 -4.26
N GLY A 205 27.51 1.90 -3.30
CA GLY A 205 27.77 1.69 -1.87
C GLY A 205 26.88 2.55 -0.97
N ALA A 206 27.09 2.41 0.34
CA ALA A 206 26.33 3.15 1.35
C ALA A 206 26.48 4.67 1.18
N PRO A 207 25.44 5.46 1.52
CA PRO A 207 25.46 6.90 1.29
C PRO A 207 26.48 7.65 2.16
N TRP A 208 26.95 7.07 3.27
CA TRP A 208 27.99 7.63 4.16
C TRP A 208 29.41 7.10 3.86
N ARG A 209 29.63 6.51 2.69
CA ARG A 209 30.98 6.09 2.28
C ARG A 209 31.93 7.30 2.13
N SER A 210 33.23 7.08 2.29
CA SER A 210 34.24 8.11 2.03
C SER A 210 34.12 8.70 0.62
N GLY A 211 34.15 10.03 0.51
CA GLY A 211 33.97 10.75 -0.76
C GLY A 211 32.52 11.08 -1.13
N THR A 212 31.58 10.93 -0.19
CA THR A 212 30.24 11.52 -0.29
C THR A 212 30.05 12.57 0.81
N VAL A 213 29.14 13.53 0.57
CA VAL A 213 28.81 14.61 1.52
C VAL A 213 28.47 14.06 2.92
N LEU A 214 27.76 12.93 2.99
CA LEU A 214 27.42 12.27 4.25
C LEU A 214 28.61 11.56 4.89
N GLY A 215 29.52 10.99 4.11
CA GLY A 215 30.74 10.38 4.62
C GLY A 215 31.69 11.43 5.22
N ASP A 216 31.76 12.61 4.62
CA ASP A 216 32.54 13.72 5.15
C ASP A 216 31.97 14.17 6.50
N VAL A 217 30.64 14.39 6.60
CA VAL A 217 29.97 14.76 7.85
C VAL A 217 30.13 13.71 8.95
N VAL A 218 30.03 12.41 8.62
CA VAL A 218 30.25 11.33 9.58
C VAL A 218 31.71 11.27 10.03
N GLY A 219 32.67 11.60 9.16
CA GLY A 219 34.08 11.68 9.52
C GLY A 219 34.42 12.80 10.52
N TRP A 220 33.57 13.83 10.64
CA TRP A 220 33.71 14.91 11.62
C TRP A 220 33.10 14.58 13.00
N LEU A 221 32.28 13.53 13.11
CA LEU A 221 31.56 13.11 14.34
C LEU A 221 32.24 11.92 15.04
#